data_AF-A0A812NUP1-F1
#
_entry.id   AF-A0A812NUP1-F1
#
_cell.length_a   1.000
_cell.length_b   1.000
_cell.length_c   1.000
_cell.angle_alpha   90.00
_cell.angle_beta   90.00
_cell.angle_gamma   90.00
#
_symmetry.space_group_name_H-M   'P 1'
#
loop_
_entity.id
_entity.type
_entity.pdbx_description
1 polymer ?
#
loop_
_entity_poly.entity_id
_entity_poly.type
_entity_poly.pdbx_seq_one_letter_code
_entity_poly.pdbx_strand_id
1 'polypeptide(L)'
;MLNLILQVVSLGGLLSFSVYGRVNLAVTVLLLYYTNERSVLHREITEMIFWACMYGWFGFIFIGLHDSPLLQLGEIKSVFGNLADVIIVLVFSLFGIWAHTSAQTERLASSIQELDLQMLVEKPYGETGAARFTVYCIQNLISQRSTSSGQLQRLAGRLQEVLTGRMHWLEEEVLQALEACCHRTDPKDPPEDLLYVLNCSEVDLPQFLALAGSEAILKILRDNIRHMDTVTKTRLVDALQRQHDFYVMRLQQEVVVELLESTTGDELRMMKDVLDEGGDFYNLHKLVFHDLDPEMYQRALSHIQKEGRRMAGQYEPHKAPIKIISDVDDTLYGSGGHFPAGCDERFPKSQVYPGVLALFKEITAERAMKQKEKAPKGEEDENEQPSFSVLRLLGYRVHNNTNPVWIRVPGRQWKDVTSHEKLLTPQKP
;
A
#
# COMPACT_ATOMS: atom_id res chain seq x y z
N MET A 1 -21.79 -4.59 23.31
CA MET A 1 -20.47 -5.24 23.41
C MET A 1 -19.84 -5.11 24.79
N LEU A 2 -19.51 -3.91 25.29
CA LEU A 2 -18.85 -3.73 26.60
C LEU A 2 -19.59 -4.43 27.76
N ASN A 3 -20.93 -4.35 27.78
CA ASN A 3 -21.78 -5.07 28.73
C ASN A 3 -21.70 -6.60 28.60
N LEU A 4 -21.54 -7.13 27.37
CA LEU A 4 -21.38 -8.57 27.13
C LEU A 4 -20.01 -9.05 27.62
N ILE A 5 -18.95 -8.28 27.33
CA ILE A 5 -17.60 -8.56 27.83
C ILE A 5 -17.57 -8.51 29.36
N LEU A 6 -18.16 -7.47 29.96
CA LEU A 6 -18.27 -7.33 31.42
C LEU A 6 -19.11 -8.46 32.04
N GLN A 7 -20.18 -8.92 31.38
CA GLN A 7 -20.98 -10.06 31.82
C GLN A 7 -20.23 -11.38 31.69
N VAL A 8 -19.45 -11.60 30.64
CA VAL A 8 -18.62 -12.81 30.47
C VAL A 8 -17.49 -12.85 31.49
N VAL A 9 -16.84 -11.71 31.74
CA VAL A 9 -15.81 -11.56 32.77
C VAL A 9 -16.40 -11.77 34.17
N SER A 10 -17.63 -11.30 34.43
CA SER A 10 -18.32 -11.53 35.71
C SER A 10 -18.82 -12.97 35.87
N LEU A 11 -19.30 -13.61 34.79
CA LEU A 11 -19.65 -15.04 34.77
C LEU A 11 -18.43 -15.92 35.03
N GLY A 12 -17.28 -15.54 34.48
CA GLY A 12 -15.99 -16.17 34.77
C GLY A 12 -15.52 -15.96 36.21
N GLY A 13 -16.14 -15.07 36.99
CA GLY A 13 -15.95 -14.97 38.44
C GLY A 13 -16.82 -15.93 39.26
N LEU A 14 -17.95 -16.39 38.69
CA LEU A 14 -18.86 -17.39 39.30
C LEU A 14 -18.38 -18.83 39.08
N LEU A 15 -17.81 -19.09 37.91
CA LEU A 15 -17.07 -20.32 37.63
C LEU A 15 -15.65 -20.09 38.15
N SER A 16 -15.11 -20.94 39.04
CA SER A 16 -13.75 -20.79 39.62
C SER A 16 -12.62 -20.96 38.58
N PHE A 17 -12.64 -20.19 37.51
CA PHE A 17 -11.57 -20.13 36.55
C PHE A 17 -10.42 -19.35 37.16
N SER A 18 -9.21 -19.90 37.00
CA SER A 18 -7.99 -19.13 37.20
C SER A 18 -8.02 -17.89 36.28
N VAL A 19 -7.22 -16.86 36.61
CA VAL A 19 -7.11 -15.64 35.78
C VAL A 19 -6.92 -15.97 34.29
N TYR A 20 -6.20 -17.06 33.99
CA TYR A 20 -6.01 -17.64 32.66
C TYR A 20 -7.31 -18.02 31.95
N GLY A 21 -8.24 -18.70 32.65
CA GLY A 21 -9.52 -19.12 32.08
C GLY A 21 -10.40 -17.93 31.70
N ARG A 22 -10.31 -16.83 32.46
CA ARG A 22 -11.07 -15.60 32.17
C ARG A 22 -10.54 -14.85 30.94
N VAL A 23 -9.22 -14.75 30.81
CA VAL A 23 -8.60 -14.12 29.63
C VAL A 23 -8.87 -14.96 28.38
N ASN A 24 -8.70 -16.28 28.45
CA ASN A 24 -9.00 -17.17 27.33
C ASN A 24 -10.47 -17.09 26.92
N LEU A 25 -11.40 -17.10 27.87
CA LEU A 25 -12.83 -16.96 27.58
C LEU A 25 -13.14 -15.60 26.91
N ALA A 26 -12.55 -14.51 27.39
CA ALA A 26 -12.73 -13.19 26.79
C ALA A 26 -12.16 -13.13 25.36
N VAL A 27 -10.96 -13.69 25.12
CA VAL A 27 -10.36 -13.80 23.78
C VAL A 27 -11.19 -14.70 22.86
N THR A 28 -11.71 -15.83 23.36
CA THR A 28 -12.60 -16.71 22.59
C THR A 28 -13.91 -16.02 22.23
N VAL A 29 -14.51 -15.26 23.15
CA VAL A 29 -15.72 -14.47 22.87
C VAL A 29 -15.44 -13.36 21.86
N LEU A 30 -14.29 -12.68 21.97
CA LEU A 30 -13.84 -11.71 20.97
C LEU A 30 -13.61 -12.34 19.60
N LEU A 31 -13.02 -13.53 19.53
CA LEU A 31 -12.84 -14.30 18.28
C LEU A 31 -14.18 -14.71 17.67
N LEU A 32 -15.10 -15.26 18.46
CA LEU A 32 -16.44 -15.65 17.98
C LEU A 32 -17.24 -14.44 17.51
N TYR A 33 -17.11 -13.31 18.20
CA TYR A 33 -17.71 -12.06 17.79
C TYR A 33 -17.11 -11.52 16.49
N TYR A 34 -15.77 -11.53 16.39
CA TYR A 34 -15.03 -11.15 15.20
C TYR A 34 -15.48 -11.94 13.97
N THR A 35 -15.78 -13.22 14.13
CA THR A 35 -16.26 -14.06 13.01
C THR A 35 -17.69 -13.77 12.56
N ASN A 36 -18.50 -13.05 13.35
CA ASN A 36 -19.94 -12.94 13.13
C ASN A 36 -20.43 -11.54 12.74
N GLU A 37 -19.63 -10.49 12.96
CA GLU A 37 -20.04 -9.11 12.67
C GLU A 37 -19.48 -8.55 11.36
N ARG A 38 -20.29 -7.73 10.67
CA ARG A 38 -20.03 -7.26 9.30
C ARG A 38 -19.58 -5.80 9.16
N SER A 39 -19.66 -4.97 10.22
CA SER A 39 -19.30 -3.55 10.06
C SER A 39 -17.79 -3.33 10.17
N VAL A 40 -17.22 -2.59 9.20
CA VAL A 40 -15.78 -2.28 9.10
C VAL A 40 -15.26 -1.62 10.39
N LEU A 41 -16.05 -0.70 10.94
CA LEU A 41 -15.74 0.02 12.18
C LEU A 41 -15.66 -0.89 13.42
N HIS A 42 -16.58 -1.85 13.56
CA HIS A 42 -16.50 -2.83 14.65
C HIS A 42 -15.34 -3.80 14.46
N ARG A 43 -15.01 -4.15 13.21
CA ARG A 43 -13.86 -5.00 12.90
C ARG A 43 -12.57 -4.34 13.36
N GLU A 44 -12.33 -3.07 13.06
CA GLU A 44 -11.12 -2.37 13.50
C GLU A 44 -10.99 -2.30 15.03
N ILE A 45 -12.07 -1.94 15.74
CA ILE A 45 -12.05 -1.92 17.22
C ILE A 45 -11.79 -3.31 17.77
N THR A 46 -12.42 -4.34 17.19
CA THR A 46 -12.23 -5.72 17.60
C THR A 46 -10.80 -6.18 17.33
N GLU A 47 -10.19 -5.81 16.20
CA GLU A 47 -8.78 -6.09 15.90
C GLU A 47 -7.85 -5.39 16.89
N MET A 48 -8.08 -4.11 17.20
CA MET A 48 -7.29 -3.39 18.20
C MET A 48 -7.36 -4.06 19.57
N ILE A 49 -8.57 -4.43 20.03
CA ILE A 49 -8.76 -5.12 21.31
C ILE A 49 -8.12 -6.51 21.27
N PHE A 50 -8.31 -7.24 20.17
CA PHE A 50 -7.72 -8.56 19.98
C PHE A 50 -6.19 -8.50 20.06
N TRP A 51 -5.55 -7.62 19.31
CA TRP A 51 -4.10 -7.47 19.35
C TRP A 51 -3.60 -6.98 20.71
N ALA A 52 -4.32 -6.06 21.36
CA ALA A 52 -4.01 -5.67 22.74
C ALA A 52 -4.01 -6.89 23.68
N CYS A 53 -5.08 -7.69 23.64
CA CYS A 53 -5.20 -8.90 24.45
C CYS A 53 -4.12 -9.94 24.11
N MET A 54 -3.85 -10.18 22.83
CA MET A 54 -2.86 -11.15 22.38
C MET A 54 -1.46 -10.77 22.84
N TYR A 55 -1.03 -9.53 22.61
CA TYR A 55 0.29 -9.08 23.05
C TYR A 55 0.38 -9.03 24.59
N GLY A 56 -0.65 -8.56 25.27
CA GLY A 56 -0.71 -8.59 26.74
C GLY A 56 -0.57 -10.01 27.29
N TRP A 57 -1.23 -10.98 26.67
CA TRP A 57 -1.14 -12.39 27.02
C TRP A 57 0.26 -12.97 26.73
N PHE A 58 0.85 -12.67 25.56
CA PHE A 58 2.21 -13.06 25.25
C PHE A 58 3.23 -12.46 26.22
N GLY A 59 3.14 -11.16 26.52
CA GLY A 59 3.98 -10.50 27.51
C GLY A 59 3.87 -11.17 28.87
N PHE A 60 2.66 -11.53 29.29
CA PHE A 60 2.45 -12.28 30.53
C PHE A 60 3.10 -13.68 30.50
N ILE A 61 2.93 -14.45 29.42
CA ILE A 61 3.56 -15.79 29.29
C ILE A 61 5.08 -15.69 29.31
N PHE A 62 5.63 -14.75 28.54
CA PHE A 62 7.06 -14.62 28.34
C PHE A 62 7.78 -13.85 29.45
N ILE A 63 7.08 -13.22 30.38
CA ILE A 63 7.73 -12.40 31.43
C ILE A 63 7.10 -12.62 32.80
N GLY A 64 5.77 -12.74 32.86
CA GLY A 64 5.03 -12.88 34.12
C GLY A 64 5.02 -14.29 34.71
N LEU A 65 5.19 -15.34 33.90
CA LEU A 65 5.27 -16.71 34.40
C LEU A 65 6.59 -16.96 35.14
N HIS A 66 6.49 -17.61 36.31
CA HIS A 66 7.64 -17.90 37.18
C HIS A 66 8.72 -18.74 36.47
N ASP A 67 8.31 -19.57 35.52
CA ASP A 67 9.20 -20.45 34.74
C ASP A 67 9.48 -19.89 33.34
N SER A 68 9.32 -18.58 33.15
CA SER A 68 9.56 -17.96 31.85
C SER A 68 11.02 -18.13 31.41
N PRO A 69 11.27 -18.49 30.13
CA PRO A 69 12.61 -18.65 29.59
C PRO A 69 13.35 -17.32 29.37
N LEU A 70 12.66 -16.17 29.34
CA LEU A 70 13.25 -14.90 28.91
C LEU A 70 13.71 -13.99 30.04
N LEU A 71 13.12 -14.10 31.23
CA LEU A 71 13.53 -13.32 32.40
C LEU A 71 13.25 -14.11 33.68
N GLN A 72 14.31 -14.47 34.41
CA GLN A 72 14.22 -14.91 35.82
C GLN A 72 13.88 -13.70 36.72
N LEU A 73 12.71 -13.08 36.50
CA LEU A 73 12.20 -11.93 37.26
C LEU A 73 11.70 -12.29 38.67
N GLY A 74 12.03 -13.49 39.18
CA GLY A 74 11.59 -13.99 40.48
C GLY A 74 11.82 -12.98 41.62
N GLU A 75 12.88 -12.18 41.55
CA GLU A 75 13.15 -11.13 42.54
C GLU A 75 12.23 -9.91 42.41
N ILE A 76 11.94 -9.42 41.20
CA ILE A 76 11.04 -8.26 41.01
C ILE A 76 9.60 -8.62 41.40
N LYS A 77 9.18 -9.86 41.17
CA LYS A 77 7.85 -10.33 41.57
C LYS A 77 7.69 -10.38 43.09
N SER A 78 8.77 -10.63 43.82
CA SER A 78 8.76 -10.59 45.30
C SER A 78 8.55 -9.17 45.85
N VAL A 79 9.03 -8.14 45.14
CA VAL A 79 8.96 -6.74 45.57
C VAL A 79 7.63 -6.09 45.17
N PHE A 80 7.13 -6.36 43.97
CA PHE A 80 5.96 -5.68 43.41
C PHE A 80 4.68 -6.53 43.37
N GLY A 81 4.77 -7.84 43.64
CA GLY A 81 3.62 -8.75 43.68
C GLY A 81 2.76 -8.69 42.41
N ASN A 82 1.43 -8.72 42.59
CA ASN A 82 0.44 -8.68 41.50
C ASN A 82 0.51 -7.42 40.63
N LEU A 83 1.14 -6.33 41.11
CA LEU A 83 1.26 -5.08 40.36
C LEU A 83 2.18 -5.25 39.13
N ALA A 84 3.24 -6.05 39.24
CA ALA A 84 4.16 -6.32 38.15
C ALA A 84 3.46 -7.00 36.97
N ASP A 85 2.62 -8.00 37.25
CA ASP A 85 1.85 -8.73 36.24
C ASP A 85 0.88 -7.79 35.48
N VAL A 86 0.23 -6.88 36.20
CA VAL A 86 -0.66 -5.86 35.59
C VAL A 86 0.12 -4.90 34.69
N ILE A 87 1.28 -4.42 35.15
CA ILE A 87 2.13 -3.52 34.37
C ILE A 87 2.63 -4.21 33.09
N ILE A 88 3.09 -5.47 33.19
CA ILE A 88 3.56 -6.25 32.03
C ILE A 88 2.44 -6.39 31.01
N VAL A 89 1.24 -6.84 31.44
CA VAL A 89 0.09 -7.00 30.53
C VAL A 89 -0.24 -5.66 29.86
N LEU A 90 -0.29 -4.57 30.62
CA LEU A 90 -0.67 -3.25 30.10
C LEU A 90 0.35 -2.70 29.10
N VAL A 91 1.65 -2.78 29.41
CA VAL A 91 2.73 -2.34 28.52
C VAL A 91 2.71 -3.13 27.22
N PHE A 92 2.61 -4.46 27.29
CA PHE A 92 2.56 -5.29 26.08
C PHE A 92 1.27 -5.10 25.29
N SER A 93 0.13 -4.87 25.96
CA SER A 93 -1.13 -4.54 25.28
C SER A 93 -1.02 -3.24 24.49
N LEU A 94 -0.44 -2.20 25.09
CA LEU A 94 -0.19 -0.92 24.42
C LEU A 94 0.81 -1.07 23.26
N PHE A 95 1.86 -1.87 23.47
CA PHE A 95 2.82 -2.19 22.40
C PHE A 95 2.15 -2.94 21.25
N GLY A 96 1.25 -3.88 21.53
CA GLY A 96 0.47 -4.59 20.50
C GLY A 96 -0.40 -3.66 19.68
N ILE A 97 -1.09 -2.72 20.35
CA ILE A 97 -1.85 -1.65 19.67
C ILE A 97 -0.91 -0.81 18.80
N TRP A 98 0.24 -0.40 19.35
CA TRP A 98 1.22 0.39 18.61
C TRP A 98 1.71 -0.33 17.36
N ALA A 99 2.23 -1.54 17.52
CA ALA A 99 2.78 -2.34 16.44
C ALA A 99 1.73 -2.61 15.35
N HIS A 100 0.50 -2.92 15.74
CA HIS A 100 -0.60 -3.11 14.80
C HIS A 100 -0.94 -1.82 14.03
N THR A 101 -1.10 -0.68 14.72
CA THR A 101 -1.42 0.60 14.06
C THR A 101 -0.30 1.09 13.15
N SER A 102 0.96 0.88 13.54
CA SER A 102 2.13 1.18 12.72
C SER A 102 2.15 0.31 11.47
N ALA A 103 1.94 -1.00 11.61
CA ALA A 103 1.85 -1.91 10.47
C ALA A 103 0.70 -1.53 9.52
N GLN A 104 -0.47 -1.12 10.03
CA GLN A 104 -1.57 -0.64 9.19
C GLN A 104 -1.20 0.64 8.43
N THR A 105 -0.53 1.59 9.10
CA THR A 105 -0.11 2.85 8.46
C THR A 105 0.92 2.60 7.37
N GLU A 106 1.87 1.70 7.61
CA GLU A 106 2.88 1.30 6.62
C GLU A 106 2.25 0.60 5.41
N ARG A 107 1.21 -0.21 5.62
CA ARG A 107 0.46 -0.85 4.52
C ARG A 107 -0.29 0.16 3.65
N LEU A 108 -0.93 1.13 4.28
CA LEU A 108 -1.72 2.16 3.59
C LEU A 108 -0.84 3.21 2.88
N ALA A 109 0.45 3.31 3.23
CA ALA A 109 1.37 4.20 2.53
C ALA A 109 1.58 3.71 1.09
N SER A 110 0.90 4.35 0.12
CA SER A 110 1.11 4.07 -1.30
C SER A 110 2.52 4.47 -1.70
N SER A 111 3.22 3.56 -2.38
CA SER A 111 4.56 3.80 -2.92
C SER A 111 4.55 4.27 -4.37
N ILE A 112 3.37 4.29 -5.01
CA ILE A 112 3.21 4.84 -6.35
C ILE A 112 3.49 6.33 -6.24
N GLN A 113 4.61 6.76 -6.83
CA GLN A 113 5.02 8.15 -6.73
C GLN A 113 4.03 8.98 -7.53
N GLU A 114 3.43 9.94 -6.87
CA GLU A 114 2.52 10.90 -7.47
C GLU A 114 3.09 11.59 -8.72
N LEU A 115 4.41 11.78 -8.74
CA LEU A 115 5.14 12.33 -9.88
C LEU A 115 5.10 11.41 -11.12
N ASP A 116 5.16 10.10 -10.94
CA ASP A 116 5.12 9.12 -12.04
C ASP A 116 3.72 9.08 -12.68
N LEU A 117 2.68 9.27 -11.87
CA LEU A 117 1.29 9.30 -12.31
C LEU A 117 0.88 10.63 -12.94
N GLN A 118 1.31 11.77 -12.40
CA GLN A 118 0.97 13.09 -12.93
C GLN A 118 1.47 13.31 -14.37
N MET A 119 2.57 12.64 -14.75
CA MET A 119 3.10 12.69 -16.13
C MET A 119 2.25 11.89 -17.13
N LEU A 120 1.36 11.03 -16.65
CA LEU A 120 0.47 10.21 -17.46
C LEU A 120 -0.92 10.83 -17.63
N VAL A 121 -1.24 11.87 -16.87
CA VAL A 121 -2.50 12.61 -16.97
C VAL A 121 -2.42 13.57 -18.16
N GLU A 122 -3.03 13.19 -19.29
CA GLU A 122 -3.00 14.01 -20.53
C GLU A 122 -3.82 15.32 -20.41
N LYS A 123 -4.78 15.38 -19.49
CA LYS A 123 -5.62 16.58 -19.25
C LYS A 123 -5.91 16.77 -17.77
N PRO A 124 -5.64 17.97 -17.20
CA PRO A 124 -6.13 18.29 -15.87
C PRO A 124 -7.66 18.31 -15.88
N TYR A 125 -8.27 17.60 -14.94
CA TYR A 125 -9.72 17.61 -14.74
C TYR A 125 -10.20 18.99 -14.30
N GLY A 126 -11.40 19.38 -14.72
CA GLY A 126 -12.01 20.64 -14.30
C GLY A 126 -12.24 20.66 -12.79
N GLU A 127 -11.74 21.69 -12.12
CA GLU A 127 -11.93 21.85 -10.67
C GLU A 127 -13.21 22.65 -10.42
N THR A 128 -14.30 21.96 -10.08
CA THR A 128 -15.55 22.62 -9.65
C THR A 128 -15.60 22.82 -8.13
N GLY A 129 -16.57 23.62 -7.68
CA GLY A 129 -16.85 23.77 -6.24
C GLY A 129 -17.28 22.46 -5.58
N ALA A 130 -17.95 21.56 -6.30
CA ALA A 130 -18.36 20.25 -5.78
C ALA A 130 -17.14 19.35 -5.55
N ALA A 131 -16.22 19.30 -6.50
CA ALA A 131 -14.97 18.54 -6.36
C ALA A 131 -14.14 19.02 -5.17
N ARG A 132 -13.96 20.35 -5.01
CA ARG A 132 -13.26 20.94 -3.85
C ARG A 132 -13.94 20.61 -2.52
N PHE A 133 -15.26 20.69 -2.47
CA PHE A 133 -16.02 20.34 -1.27
C PHE A 133 -15.82 18.88 -0.89
N THR A 134 -15.87 17.96 -1.87
CA THR A 134 -15.64 16.53 -1.65
C THR A 134 -14.22 16.24 -1.18
N VAL A 135 -13.20 16.87 -1.79
CA VAL A 135 -11.81 16.76 -1.30
C VAL A 135 -11.71 17.23 0.16
N TYR A 136 -12.32 18.36 0.49
CA TYR A 136 -12.36 18.86 1.86
C TYR A 136 -13.06 17.88 2.82
N CYS A 137 -14.20 17.29 2.43
CA CYS A 137 -14.89 16.29 3.25
C CYS A 137 -14.01 15.06 3.51
N ILE A 138 -13.32 14.57 2.49
CA ILE A 138 -12.40 13.44 2.60
C ILE A 138 -11.20 13.80 3.50
N GLN A 139 -10.59 14.96 3.32
CA GLN A 139 -9.51 15.45 4.18
C GLN A 139 -9.95 15.65 5.62
N ASN A 140 -11.15 16.16 5.84
CA ASN A 140 -11.72 16.34 7.17
C ASN A 140 -11.91 14.97 7.84
N LEU A 141 -12.42 13.97 7.11
CA LEU A 141 -12.52 12.59 7.58
C LEU A 141 -11.14 12.01 7.94
N ILE A 142 -10.15 12.18 7.06
CA ILE A 142 -8.77 11.70 7.28
C ILE A 142 -8.10 12.40 8.47
N SER A 143 -8.21 13.73 8.55
CA SER A 143 -7.55 14.55 9.58
C SER A 143 -8.17 14.35 10.96
N GLN A 144 -9.49 14.16 11.06
CA GLN A 144 -10.14 13.78 12.31
C GLN A 144 -9.59 12.44 12.84
N ARG A 145 -9.22 11.52 11.94
CA ARG A 145 -8.59 10.25 12.33
C ARG A 145 -7.11 10.39 12.70
N SER A 146 -6.40 11.36 12.12
CA SER A 146 -4.93 11.54 12.30
C SER A 146 -4.55 12.37 13.54
N THR A 147 -5.38 13.36 13.93
CA THR A 147 -5.04 14.42 14.90
C THR A 147 -5.01 14.00 16.38
N SER A 148 -5.30 12.76 16.74
CA SER A 148 -5.20 12.30 18.13
C SER A 148 -3.74 11.95 18.47
N SER A 149 -3.05 12.86 19.17
CA SER A 149 -1.60 12.82 19.44
C SER A 149 -1.14 11.81 20.50
N GLY A 150 -2.00 10.87 20.91
CA GLY A 150 -1.62 9.79 21.82
C GLY A 150 -2.46 8.53 21.56
N GLN A 151 -1.83 7.35 21.56
CA GLN A 151 -2.50 6.09 21.21
C GLN A 151 -3.71 5.76 22.09
N LEU A 152 -3.63 6.06 23.38
CA LEU A 152 -4.76 5.92 24.31
C LEU A 152 -5.88 6.93 24.01
N GLN A 153 -5.54 8.17 23.65
CA GLN A 153 -6.52 9.14 23.18
C GLN A 153 -7.13 8.72 21.83
N ARG A 154 -6.38 8.07 20.94
CA ARG A 154 -6.92 7.49 19.70
C ARG A 154 -7.94 6.42 20.01
N LEU A 155 -7.62 5.48 20.91
CA LEU A 155 -8.53 4.39 21.28
C LEU A 155 -9.79 4.93 21.97
N ALA A 156 -9.63 5.86 22.92
CA ALA A 156 -10.76 6.48 23.62
C ALA A 156 -11.64 7.33 22.67
N GLY A 157 -11.01 8.11 21.78
CA GLY A 157 -11.69 8.86 20.74
C GLY A 157 -12.46 7.95 19.79
N ARG A 158 -11.84 6.87 19.30
CA ARG A 158 -12.50 5.86 18.46
C ARG A 158 -13.70 5.22 19.15
N LEU A 159 -13.54 4.78 20.40
CA LEU A 159 -14.65 4.23 21.18
C LEU A 159 -15.78 5.24 21.34
N GLN A 160 -15.46 6.51 21.63
CA GLN A 160 -16.45 7.56 21.75
C GLN A 160 -17.15 7.86 20.42
N GLU A 161 -16.43 7.88 19.30
CA GLU A 161 -16.97 8.10 17.96
C GLU A 161 -17.94 6.98 17.54
N VAL A 162 -17.61 5.73 17.85
CA VAL A 162 -18.50 4.58 17.63
C VAL A 162 -19.73 4.68 18.52
N LEU A 163 -19.55 5.01 19.80
CA LEU A 163 -20.67 5.14 20.74
C LEU A 163 -21.60 6.32 20.40
N THR A 164 -21.08 7.35 19.74
CA THR A 164 -21.84 8.55 19.36
C THR A 164 -22.43 8.48 17.95
N GLY A 165 -22.07 7.48 17.15
CA GLY A 165 -22.52 7.35 15.75
C GLY A 165 -21.98 8.42 14.81
N ARG A 166 -21.01 9.23 15.26
CA ARG A 166 -20.46 10.37 14.50
C ARG A 166 -19.76 9.93 13.21
N MET A 167 -19.16 8.74 13.20
CA MET A 167 -18.50 8.19 12.02
C MET A 167 -19.47 7.92 10.87
N HIS A 168 -20.62 7.32 11.16
CA HIS A 168 -21.63 7.06 10.13
C HIS A 168 -22.13 8.34 9.47
N TRP A 169 -22.22 9.45 10.22
CA TRP A 169 -22.61 10.73 9.64
C TRP A 169 -21.56 11.29 8.66
N LEU A 170 -20.27 11.18 9.00
CA LEU A 170 -19.20 11.63 8.11
C LEU A 170 -19.05 10.73 6.88
N GLU A 171 -19.22 9.41 7.03
CA GLU A 171 -19.25 8.47 5.91
C GLU A 171 -20.39 8.82 4.94
N GLU A 172 -21.58 9.10 5.47
CA GLU A 172 -22.75 9.51 4.69
C GLU A 172 -22.54 10.86 4.00
N GLU A 173 -21.89 11.83 4.68
CA GLU A 173 -21.55 13.13 4.09
C GLU A 173 -20.58 12.96 2.91
N VAL A 174 -19.56 12.11 3.05
CA VAL A 174 -18.62 11.80 1.97
C VAL A 174 -19.30 11.04 0.84
N LEU A 175 -20.19 10.09 1.14
CA LEU A 175 -20.98 9.38 0.15
C LEU A 175 -21.84 10.35 -0.68
N GLN A 176 -22.58 11.25 -0.03
CA GLN A 176 -23.41 12.26 -0.71
C GLN A 176 -22.57 13.22 -1.54
N ALA A 177 -21.40 13.63 -1.04
CA ALA A 177 -20.47 14.49 -1.79
C ALA A 177 -19.92 13.79 -3.05
N LEU A 178 -19.58 12.50 -2.94
CA LEU A 178 -19.16 11.68 -4.09
C LEU A 178 -20.29 11.46 -5.09
N GLU A 179 -21.52 11.21 -4.64
CA GLU A 179 -22.70 11.12 -5.50
C GLU A 179 -22.93 12.43 -6.26
N ALA A 180 -22.74 13.58 -5.60
CA ALA A 180 -22.80 14.88 -6.26
C ALA A 180 -21.73 15.04 -7.35
N CYS A 181 -20.51 14.53 -7.12
CA CYS A 181 -19.44 14.52 -8.13
C CYS A 181 -19.70 13.57 -9.31
N CYS A 182 -20.64 12.63 -9.15
CA CYS A 182 -21.08 11.75 -10.23
C CYS A 182 -22.17 12.39 -11.11
N HIS A 183 -22.72 13.55 -10.70
CA HIS A 183 -23.78 14.20 -11.46
C HIS A 183 -23.23 14.78 -12.76
N ARG A 184 -23.86 14.41 -13.89
CA ARG A 184 -23.43 14.77 -15.24
C ARG A 184 -24.62 15.17 -16.10
N THR A 185 -24.37 16.08 -17.03
CA THR A 185 -25.40 16.57 -17.96
C THR A 185 -25.71 15.53 -19.04
N ASP A 186 -24.71 14.83 -19.58
CA ASP A 186 -24.87 13.68 -20.49
C ASP A 186 -24.30 12.40 -19.83
N PRO A 187 -25.03 11.26 -19.83
CA PRO A 187 -24.53 9.97 -19.38
C PRO A 187 -23.26 9.45 -20.06
N LYS A 188 -22.90 9.99 -21.23
CA LYS A 188 -21.68 9.66 -21.96
C LYS A 188 -20.46 10.42 -21.46
N ASP A 189 -20.68 11.58 -20.86
CA ASP A 189 -19.60 12.42 -20.37
C ASP A 189 -18.94 11.77 -19.15
N PRO A 190 -17.60 11.88 -19.03
CA PRO A 190 -16.89 11.44 -17.84
C PRO A 190 -17.30 12.31 -16.64
N PRO A 191 -17.41 11.73 -15.43
CA PRO A 191 -17.67 12.49 -14.22
C PRO A 191 -16.38 13.21 -13.79
N GLU A 192 -16.09 14.36 -14.43
CA GLU A 192 -14.82 15.09 -14.25
C GLU A 192 -14.52 15.40 -12.78
N ASP A 193 -15.53 15.75 -11.99
CA ASP A 193 -15.39 16.03 -10.56
C ASP A 193 -14.95 14.79 -9.77
N LEU A 194 -15.54 13.62 -10.06
CA LEU A 194 -15.14 12.36 -9.43
C LEU A 194 -13.69 12.03 -9.79
N LEU A 195 -13.32 12.18 -11.07
CA LEU A 195 -11.97 11.90 -11.54
C LEU A 195 -10.96 12.89 -10.93
N TYR A 196 -11.34 14.16 -10.77
CA TYR A 196 -10.54 15.15 -10.04
C TYR A 196 -10.29 14.70 -8.60
N VAL A 197 -11.36 14.35 -7.87
CA VAL A 197 -11.25 13.90 -6.47
C VAL A 197 -10.34 12.69 -6.34
N LEU A 198 -10.50 11.69 -7.21
CA LEU A 198 -9.71 10.46 -7.18
C LEU A 198 -8.24 10.68 -7.56
N ASN A 199 -7.95 11.68 -8.40
CA ASN A 199 -6.59 12.03 -8.79
C ASN A 199 -5.99 13.16 -7.97
N CYS A 200 -6.75 13.74 -7.04
CA CYS A 200 -6.27 14.83 -6.21
C CYS A 200 -5.10 14.34 -5.34
N SER A 201 -4.02 15.11 -5.30
CA SER A 201 -2.84 14.80 -4.49
C SER A 201 -3.08 14.91 -2.99
N GLU A 202 -4.11 15.67 -2.65
CA GLU A 202 -4.54 15.89 -1.28
C GLU A 202 -5.37 14.72 -0.72
N VAL A 203 -5.77 13.78 -1.59
CA VAL A 203 -6.58 12.61 -1.22
C VAL A 203 -5.69 11.36 -1.20
N ASP A 204 -5.35 10.93 0.01
CA ASP A 204 -4.78 9.60 0.26
C ASP A 204 -5.86 8.54 0.03
N LEU A 205 -5.91 7.97 -1.17
CA LEU A 205 -6.92 6.98 -1.56
C LEU A 205 -6.91 5.71 -0.69
N PRO A 206 -5.77 5.08 -0.39
CA PRO A 206 -5.74 3.96 0.55
C PRO A 206 -6.39 4.32 1.89
N GLN A 207 -6.05 5.48 2.45
CA GLN A 207 -6.60 5.91 3.73
C GLN A 207 -8.09 6.27 3.64
N PHE A 208 -8.52 6.92 2.55
CA PHE A 208 -9.92 7.21 2.26
C PHE A 208 -10.75 5.92 2.17
N LEU A 209 -10.29 4.91 1.42
CA LEU A 209 -11.00 3.63 1.31
C LEU A 209 -10.99 2.85 2.62
N ALA A 210 -9.92 2.92 3.41
CA ALA A 210 -9.88 2.31 4.75
C ALA A 210 -10.84 2.99 5.74
N LEU A 211 -11.28 4.21 5.43
CA LEU A 211 -12.14 5.04 6.27
C LEU A 211 -13.61 4.97 5.86
N ALA A 212 -13.87 5.04 4.56
CA ALA A 212 -15.19 5.21 3.99
C ALA A 212 -15.49 4.20 2.87
N GLY A 213 -14.66 3.16 2.69
CA GLY A 213 -14.82 2.12 1.66
C GLY A 213 -16.03 1.20 1.88
N SER A 214 -17.20 1.78 2.07
CA SER A 214 -18.48 1.09 2.14
C SER A 214 -18.83 0.46 0.79
N GLU A 215 -19.74 -0.52 0.81
CA GLU A 215 -20.26 -1.13 -0.42
C GLU A 215 -20.90 -0.08 -1.35
N ALA A 216 -21.48 0.99 -0.79
CA ALA A 216 -22.05 2.09 -1.57
C ALA A 216 -20.98 2.87 -2.34
N ILE A 217 -19.88 3.22 -1.67
CA ILE A 217 -18.75 3.91 -2.33
C ILE A 217 -18.11 3.00 -3.39
N LEU A 218 -17.88 1.72 -3.07
CA LEU A 218 -17.36 0.76 -4.05
C LEU A 218 -18.27 0.61 -5.27
N LYS A 219 -19.59 0.65 -5.08
CA LYS A 219 -20.57 0.63 -6.17
C LYS A 219 -20.48 1.88 -7.04
N ILE A 220 -20.36 3.06 -6.44
CA ILE A 220 -20.14 4.32 -7.18
C ILE A 220 -18.87 4.23 -8.03
N LEU A 221 -17.78 3.72 -7.46
CA LEU A 221 -16.53 3.54 -8.21
C LEU A 221 -16.71 2.55 -9.37
N ARG A 222 -17.34 1.39 -9.10
CA ARG A 222 -17.64 0.35 -10.10
C ARG A 222 -18.46 0.89 -11.27
N ASP A 223 -19.52 1.63 -11.00
CA ASP A 223 -20.43 2.18 -12.00
C ASP A 223 -19.73 3.21 -12.93
N ASN A 224 -18.60 3.77 -12.49
CA ASN A 224 -17.84 4.78 -13.21
C ASN A 224 -16.53 4.27 -13.83
N ILE A 225 -16.16 2.98 -13.68
CA ILE A 225 -14.89 2.40 -14.20
C ILE A 225 -14.64 2.73 -15.66
N ARG A 226 -15.67 2.66 -16.50
CA ARG A 226 -15.57 2.90 -17.95
C ARG A 226 -15.17 4.33 -18.33
N HIS A 227 -15.34 5.28 -17.42
CA HIS A 227 -15.02 6.70 -17.62
C HIS A 227 -13.67 7.09 -17.01
N MET A 228 -13.05 6.18 -16.25
CA MET A 228 -11.75 6.41 -15.61
C MET A 228 -10.62 6.26 -16.62
N ASP A 229 -9.60 7.10 -16.48
CA ASP A 229 -8.35 6.95 -17.22
C ASP A 229 -7.46 5.87 -16.58
N THR A 230 -6.37 5.51 -17.25
CA THR A 230 -5.44 4.48 -16.78
C THR A 230 -4.82 4.84 -15.43
N VAL A 231 -4.56 6.13 -15.18
CA VAL A 231 -3.98 6.65 -13.94
C VAL A 231 -4.94 6.41 -12.77
N THR A 232 -6.18 6.85 -12.89
CA THR A 232 -7.23 6.67 -11.87
C THR A 232 -7.42 5.19 -11.56
N LYS A 233 -7.52 4.35 -12.61
CA LYS A 233 -7.69 2.91 -12.43
C LYS A 233 -6.51 2.29 -11.67
N THR A 234 -5.29 2.70 -12.01
CA THR A 234 -4.06 2.20 -11.37
C THR A 234 -4.01 2.59 -9.89
N ARG A 235 -4.31 3.86 -9.57
CA ARG A 235 -4.41 4.36 -8.20
C ARG A 235 -5.45 3.58 -7.38
N LEU A 236 -6.61 3.29 -7.98
CA LEU A 236 -7.65 2.53 -7.31
C LEU A 236 -7.26 1.07 -7.07
N VAL A 237 -6.61 0.42 -8.04
CA VAL A 237 -6.11 -0.95 -7.86
C VAL A 237 -5.12 -1.02 -6.69
N ASP A 238 -4.13 -0.12 -6.65
CA ASP A 238 -3.18 -0.03 -5.54
C ASP A 238 -3.87 0.24 -4.20
N ALA A 239 -4.77 1.23 -4.16
CA ALA A 239 -5.49 1.60 -2.95
C ALA A 239 -6.38 0.47 -2.43
N LEU A 240 -7.07 -0.27 -3.31
CA LEU A 240 -7.91 -1.40 -2.94
C LEU A 240 -7.09 -2.59 -2.46
N GLN A 241 -5.98 -2.93 -3.12
CA GLN A 241 -5.12 -4.04 -2.71
C GLN A 241 -4.53 -3.84 -1.29
N ARG A 242 -4.34 -2.59 -0.87
CA ARG A 242 -3.82 -2.23 0.47
C ARG A 242 -4.85 -2.36 1.58
N GLN A 243 -6.13 -2.51 1.26
CA GLN A 243 -7.17 -2.66 2.27
C GLN A 243 -6.97 -3.95 3.06
N HIS A 244 -7.15 -3.88 4.38
CA HIS A 244 -6.93 -5.04 5.25
C HIS A 244 -7.87 -6.20 4.92
N ASP A 245 -9.06 -5.88 4.41
CA ASP A 245 -10.13 -6.81 4.14
C ASP A 245 -10.22 -7.23 2.66
N PHE A 246 -9.28 -6.81 1.82
CA PHE A 246 -9.25 -7.13 0.38
C PHE A 246 -9.40 -8.62 0.09
N TYR A 247 -8.65 -9.46 0.80
CA TYR A 247 -8.68 -10.91 0.63
C TYR A 247 -10.01 -11.57 1.05
N VAL A 248 -10.88 -10.86 1.79
CA VAL A 248 -12.19 -11.37 2.26
C VAL A 248 -13.34 -10.70 1.50
N MET A 249 -13.20 -9.42 1.15
CA MET A 249 -14.26 -8.64 0.53
C MET A 249 -14.31 -8.89 -0.97
N ARG A 250 -15.17 -9.83 -1.37
CA ARG A 250 -15.42 -10.16 -2.78
C ARG A 250 -15.70 -8.92 -3.65
N LEU A 251 -16.45 -7.94 -3.15
CA LEU A 251 -16.77 -6.72 -3.92
C LEU A 251 -15.51 -5.90 -4.27
N GLN A 252 -14.54 -5.79 -3.35
CA GLN A 252 -13.27 -5.09 -3.63
C GLN A 252 -12.47 -5.82 -4.71
N GLN A 253 -12.39 -7.15 -4.62
CA GLN A 253 -11.72 -7.98 -5.63
C GLN A 253 -12.42 -7.88 -6.99
N GLU A 254 -13.76 -7.91 -7.03
CA GLU A 254 -14.54 -7.73 -8.26
C GLU A 254 -14.24 -6.38 -8.92
N VAL A 255 -14.23 -5.29 -8.13
CA VAL A 255 -13.88 -3.95 -8.63
C VAL A 255 -12.46 -3.94 -9.20
N VAL A 256 -11.47 -4.54 -8.52
CA VAL A 256 -10.10 -4.62 -9.03
C VAL A 256 -10.02 -5.41 -10.35
N VAL A 257 -10.70 -6.56 -10.44
CA VAL A 257 -10.72 -7.34 -11.68
C VAL A 257 -11.39 -6.56 -12.81
N GLU A 258 -12.47 -5.84 -12.53
CA GLU A 258 -13.14 -5.00 -13.54
C GLU A 258 -12.29 -3.81 -13.97
N LEU A 259 -11.53 -3.19 -13.06
CA LEU A 259 -10.54 -2.17 -13.39
C LEU A 259 -9.49 -2.73 -14.35
N LEU A 260 -8.94 -3.92 -14.07
CA LEU A 260 -7.98 -4.61 -14.94
C LEU A 260 -8.60 -4.95 -16.31
N GLU A 261 -9.78 -5.58 -16.31
CA GLU A 261 -10.52 -5.97 -17.53
C GLU A 261 -10.92 -4.77 -18.40
N SER A 262 -11.08 -3.58 -17.79
CA SER A 262 -11.40 -2.33 -18.50
C SER A 262 -10.21 -1.66 -19.18
N THR A 263 -8.98 -2.19 -19.01
CA THR A 263 -7.78 -1.68 -19.69
C THR A 263 -7.35 -2.63 -20.80
N THR A 264 -6.89 -2.08 -21.91
CA THR A 264 -6.46 -2.88 -23.08
C THR A 264 -5.14 -2.40 -23.66
N GLY A 265 -4.41 -3.29 -24.34
CA GLY A 265 -3.17 -2.97 -25.01
C GLY A 265 -2.16 -2.17 -24.17
N ASP A 266 -1.82 -0.96 -24.63
CA ASP A 266 -0.85 -0.07 -23.99
C ASP A 266 -1.31 0.45 -22.61
N GLU A 267 -2.62 0.61 -22.39
CA GLU A 267 -3.16 1.03 -21.08
C GLU A 267 -2.89 -0.05 -20.01
N LEU A 268 -3.20 -1.31 -20.35
CA LEU A 268 -2.93 -2.42 -19.44
C LEU A 268 -1.44 -2.58 -19.21
N ARG A 269 -0.61 -2.38 -20.24
CA ARG A 269 0.85 -2.38 -20.10
C ARG A 269 1.32 -1.32 -19.12
N MET A 270 0.85 -0.07 -19.28
CA MET A 270 1.19 1.05 -18.39
C MET A 270 0.78 0.76 -16.95
N MET A 271 -0.46 0.33 -16.74
CA MET A 271 -0.96 -0.03 -15.41
C MET A 271 -0.08 -1.11 -14.75
N LYS A 272 0.28 -2.16 -15.48
CA LYS A 272 1.14 -3.23 -14.96
C LYS A 272 2.53 -2.71 -14.57
N ASP A 273 3.15 -1.89 -15.42
CA ASP A 273 4.48 -1.35 -15.14
C ASP A 273 4.44 -0.44 -13.90
N VAL A 274 3.43 0.43 -13.76
CA VAL A 274 3.27 1.30 -12.58
C VAL A 274 3.00 0.51 -11.29
N LEU A 275 2.15 -0.52 -11.33
CA LEU A 275 1.89 -1.38 -10.16
C LEU A 275 3.15 -2.16 -9.72
N ASP A 276 4.06 -2.48 -10.64
CA ASP A 276 5.31 -3.17 -10.32
C ASP A 276 6.43 -2.19 -9.86
N GLU A 277 6.37 -0.91 -10.26
CA GLU A 277 7.42 0.10 -9.99
C GLU A 277 7.44 0.65 -8.57
N GLY A 278 6.36 0.47 -7.79
CA GLY A 278 6.26 0.95 -6.40
C GLY A 278 7.40 0.46 -5.50
N GLY A 279 7.97 -0.71 -5.80
CA GLY A 279 9.10 -1.28 -5.05
C GLY A 279 8.72 -1.63 -3.62
N ASP A 280 7.46 -1.99 -3.39
CA ASP A 280 6.98 -2.54 -2.14
C ASP A 280 6.37 -3.93 -2.36
N PHE A 281 5.76 -4.47 -1.31
CA PHE A 281 5.15 -5.79 -1.35
C PHE A 281 3.82 -5.82 -2.13
N TYR A 282 3.17 -4.68 -2.34
CA TYR A 282 1.88 -4.53 -3.02
C TYR A 282 2.05 -4.34 -4.53
N ASN A 283 2.63 -5.36 -5.16
CA ASN A 283 2.82 -5.41 -6.61
C ASN A 283 1.76 -6.29 -7.30
N LEU A 284 1.78 -6.27 -8.64
CA LEU A 284 0.83 -7.04 -9.46
C LEU A 284 0.97 -8.55 -9.24
N HIS A 285 2.17 -9.06 -8.98
CA HIS A 285 2.38 -10.48 -8.70
C HIS A 285 1.65 -10.89 -7.42
N LYS A 286 1.82 -10.14 -6.32
CA LYS A 286 1.08 -10.38 -5.08
C LYS A 286 -0.42 -10.27 -5.31
N LEU A 287 -0.87 -9.23 -6.01
CA LEU A 287 -2.28 -9.02 -6.32
C LEU A 287 -2.89 -10.26 -6.97
N VAL A 288 -2.31 -10.68 -8.09
CA VAL A 288 -2.87 -11.73 -8.94
C VAL A 288 -2.75 -13.10 -8.29
N PHE A 289 -1.59 -13.47 -7.76
CA PHE A 289 -1.32 -14.85 -7.33
C PHE A 289 -1.58 -15.12 -5.84
N HIS A 290 -1.67 -14.09 -5.00
CA HIS A 290 -1.80 -14.26 -3.56
C HIS A 290 -3.04 -13.57 -2.97
N ASP A 291 -3.42 -12.40 -3.47
CA ASP A 291 -4.49 -11.61 -2.87
C ASP A 291 -5.88 -11.90 -3.46
N LEU A 292 -5.97 -12.21 -4.76
CA LEU A 292 -7.24 -12.53 -5.43
C LEU A 292 -7.68 -13.98 -5.15
N ASP A 293 -8.99 -14.15 -4.94
CA ASP A 293 -9.63 -15.46 -4.90
C ASP A 293 -9.45 -16.21 -6.22
N PRO A 294 -9.45 -17.56 -6.23
CA PRO A 294 -9.15 -18.36 -7.42
C PRO A 294 -9.99 -18.02 -8.66
N GLU A 295 -11.26 -17.67 -8.49
CA GLU A 295 -12.15 -17.24 -9.58
C GLU A 295 -11.69 -15.89 -10.18
N MET A 296 -11.36 -14.93 -9.32
CA MET A 296 -10.93 -13.58 -9.69
C MET A 296 -9.53 -13.58 -10.30
N TYR A 297 -8.62 -14.37 -9.72
CA TYR A 297 -7.30 -14.67 -10.26
C TYR A 297 -7.39 -15.17 -11.71
N GLN A 298 -8.23 -16.18 -11.99
CA GLN A 298 -8.36 -16.76 -13.33
C GLN A 298 -8.90 -15.74 -14.34
N ARG A 299 -9.85 -14.88 -13.93
CA ARG A 299 -10.35 -13.80 -14.77
C ARG A 299 -9.27 -12.79 -15.12
N ALA A 300 -8.59 -12.25 -14.11
CA ALA A 300 -7.49 -11.29 -14.29
C ALA A 300 -6.38 -11.88 -15.18
N LEU A 301 -5.96 -13.12 -14.91
CA LEU A 301 -4.91 -13.78 -15.69
C LEU A 301 -5.34 -14.04 -17.13
N SER A 302 -6.58 -14.50 -17.36
CA SER A 302 -7.12 -14.73 -18.70
C SER A 302 -7.14 -13.44 -19.53
N HIS A 303 -7.57 -12.33 -18.93
CA HIS A 303 -7.55 -11.02 -19.57
C HIS A 303 -6.12 -10.57 -19.93
N ILE A 304 -5.20 -10.64 -18.96
CA ILE A 304 -3.79 -10.28 -19.17
C ILE A 304 -3.15 -11.12 -20.27
N GLN A 305 -3.43 -12.43 -20.31
CA GLN A 305 -2.92 -13.31 -21.36
C GLN A 305 -3.53 -12.99 -22.72
N LYS A 306 -4.83 -12.72 -22.78
CA LYS A 306 -5.53 -12.36 -24.01
C LYS A 306 -4.95 -11.08 -24.61
N GLU A 307 -4.83 -10.01 -23.82
CA GLU A 307 -4.26 -8.74 -24.27
C GLU A 307 -2.77 -8.86 -24.60
N GLY A 308 -2.02 -9.67 -23.84
CA GLY A 308 -0.61 -9.97 -24.14
C GLY A 308 -0.42 -10.65 -25.50
N ARG A 309 -1.25 -11.66 -25.84
CA ARG A 309 -1.23 -12.31 -27.16
C ARG A 309 -1.65 -11.36 -28.28
N ARG A 310 -2.69 -10.56 -28.02
CA ARG A 310 -3.17 -9.54 -28.97
C ARG A 310 -2.05 -8.55 -29.30
N MET A 311 -1.35 -8.06 -28.28
CA MET A 311 -0.23 -7.14 -28.45
C MET A 311 0.94 -7.78 -29.17
N ALA A 312 1.33 -9.00 -28.79
CA ALA A 312 2.40 -9.73 -29.47
C ALA A 312 2.10 -9.95 -30.97
N GLY A 313 0.84 -10.22 -31.32
CA GLY A 313 0.41 -10.39 -32.71
C GLY A 313 0.46 -9.12 -33.57
N GLN A 314 0.64 -7.93 -32.99
CA GLN A 314 0.77 -6.68 -33.75
C GLN A 314 2.19 -6.43 -34.26
N TYR A 315 3.18 -7.15 -33.71
CA TYR A 315 4.57 -6.99 -34.08
C TYR A 315 5.03 -8.21 -34.89
N GLU A 316 5.90 -7.98 -35.87
CA GLU A 316 6.66 -9.09 -36.43
C GLU A 316 7.48 -9.76 -35.30
N PRO A 317 7.71 -11.08 -35.33
CA PRO A 317 8.34 -11.80 -34.21
C PRO A 317 9.67 -11.19 -33.73
N HIS A 318 10.44 -10.58 -34.62
CA HIS A 318 11.73 -9.95 -34.35
C HIS A 318 11.64 -8.47 -33.93
N LYS A 319 10.43 -7.89 -33.89
CA LYS A 319 10.13 -6.50 -33.48
C LYS A 319 9.25 -6.42 -32.24
N ALA A 320 8.84 -7.57 -31.69
CA ALA A 320 8.00 -7.61 -30.50
C ALA A 320 8.72 -6.94 -29.30
N PRO A 321 8.02 -6.14 -28.48
CA PRO A 321 8.61 -5.56 -27.28
C PRO A 321 9.11 -6.66 -26.33
N ILE A 322 10.36 -6.56 -25.91
CA ILE A 322 10.97 -7.49 -24.95
C ILE A 322 10.99 -6.81 -23.57
N LYS A 323 10.37 -7.44 -22.56
CA LYS A 323 10.55 -7.05 -21.15
C LYS A 323 11.75 -7.82 -20.61
N ILE A 324 12.79 -7.09 -20.22
CA ILE A 324 13.99 -7.65 -19.59
C ILE A 324 13.80 -7.54 -18.08
N ILE A 325 13.89 -8.66 -17.39
CA ILE A 325 13.81 -8.75 -15.93
C ILE A 325 15.19 -9.16 -15.45
N SER A 326 15.76 -8.39 -14.53
CA SER A 326 17.03 -8.72 -13.89
C SER A 326 16.77 -9.08 -12.43
N ASP A 327 17.40 -10.17 -12.00
CA ASP A 327 17.53 -10.46 -10.58
C ASP A 327 18.48 -9.43 -9.91
N VAL A 328 18.47 -9.38 -8.58
CA VAL A 328 19.29 -8.47 -7.78
C VAL A 328 20.47 -9.21 -7.19
N ASP A 329 20.22 -10.26 -6.42
CA ASP A 329 21.27 -11.00 -5.73
C ASP A 329 22.04 -11.90 -6.71
N ASP A 330 23.36 -11.90 -6.61
CA ASP A 330 24.28 -12.58 -7.54
C ASP A 330 24.09 -12.22 -9.03
N THR A 331 23.43 -11.09 -9.30
CA THR A 331 23.26 -10.52 -10.66
C THR A 331 23.65 -9.04 -10.71
N LEU A 332 23.03 -8.20 -9.88
CA LEU A 332 23.40 -6.79 -9.71
C LEU A 332 24.43 -6.64 -8.59
N TYR A 333 24.16 -7.25 -7.44
CA TYR A 333 25.02 -7.22 -6.26
C TYR A 333 25.56 -8.62 -5.94
N GLY A 334 26.85 -8.73 -5.65
CA GLY A 334 27.45 -9.94 -5.11
C GLY A 334 26.91 -10.23 -3.72
N SER A 335 26.47 -11.47 -3.47
CA SER A 335 26.03 -11.93 -2.16
C SER A 335 27.20 -12.16 -1.19
N GLY A 336 28.40 -12.44 -1.72
CA GLY A 336 29.58 -12.86 -0.95
C GLY A 336 29.42 -14.25 -0.32
N GLY A 337 28.68 -15.15 -0.97
CA GLY A 337 28.41 -16.51 -0.48
C GLY A 337 27.57 -16.60 0.79
N HIS A 338 26.85 -15.53 1.15
CA HIS A 338 26.07 -15.48 2.39
C HIS A 338 24.62 -15.90 2.16
N PHE A 339 24.21 -16.98 2.80
CA PHE A 339 22.79 -17.38 2.87
C PHE A 339 21.94 -16.25 3.50
N PRO A 340 20.74 -15.94 2.97
CA PRO A 340 19.97 -16.68 1.97
C PRO A 340 20.26 -16.30 0.51
N ALA A 341 21.09 -15.29 0.27
CA ALA A 341 21.09 -14.51 -0.97
C ALA A 341 22.03 -15.02 -2.07
N GLY A 342 22.91 -15.99 -1.84
CA GLY A 342 23.71 -16.49 -2.96
C GLY A 342 24.89 -17.39 -2.63
N CYS A 343 25.49 -17.88 -3.69
CA CYS A 343 26.61 -18.83 -3.69
C CYS A 343 27.89 -18.25 -4.30
N ASP A 344 27.87 -17.02 -4.83
CA ASP A 344 29.07 -16.39 -5.37
C ASP A 344 29.95 -15.80 -4.26
N GLU A 345 31.05 -16.48 -3.98
CA GLU A 345 32.10 -16.07 -3.02
C GLU A 345 33.20 -15.21 -3.66
N ARG A 346 33.20 -15.02 -4.99
CA ARG A 346 34.29 -14.31 -5.70
C ARG A 346 34.25 -12.80 -5.46
N PHE A 347 33.07 -12.24 -5.22
CA PHE A 347 32.86 -10.82 -4.99
C PHE A 347 32.36 -10.57 -3.55
N PRO A 348 32.89 -9.55 -2.85
CA PRO A 348 32.37 -9.08 -1.58
C PRO A 348 30.87 -8.82 -1.57
N LYS A 349 30.24 -9.04 -0.40
CA LYS A 349 28.82 -8.76 -0.19
C LYS A 349 28.47 -7.32 -0.54
N SER A 350 27.37 -7.15 -1.28
CA SER A 350 26.84 -5.87 -1.77
C SER A 350 27.75 -5.13 -2.74
N GLN A 351 28.77 -5.77 -3.31
CA GLN A 351 29.54 -5.19 -4.40
C GLN A 351 28.75 -5.27 -5.70
N VAL A 352 28.67 -4.18 -6.47
CA VAL A 352 28.06 -4.18 -7.80
C VAL A 352 28.95 -4.97 -8.76
N TYR A 353 28.37 -5.89 -9.55
CA TYR A 353 29.14 -6.65 -10.53
C TYR A 353 29.75 -5.73 -11.60
N PRO A 354 31.03 -5.91 -11.95
CA PRO A 354 31.66 -5.13 -13.01
C PRO A 354 30.87 -5.24 -14.33
N GLY A 355 30.60 -4.11 -14.97
CA GLY A 355 29.93 -4.05 -16.28
C GLY A 355 28.40 -4.16 -16.26
N VAL A 356 27.76 -4.58 -15.16
CA VAL A 356 26.30 -4.74 -15.11
C VAL A 356 25.57 -3.41 -15.29
N LEU A 357 26.10 -2.32 -14.71
CA LEU A 357 25.52 -0.98 -14.89
C LEU A 357 25.68 -0.46 -16.32
N ALA A 358 26.80 -0.79 -16.98
CA ALA A 358 27.00 -0.45 -18.39
C ALA A 358 25.99 -1.19 -19.27
N LEU A 359 25.76 -2.48 -19.00
CA LEU A 359 24.72 -3.27 -19.66
C LEU A 359 23.32 -2.66 -19.46
N PHE A 360 22.93 -2.35 -18.21
CA PHE A 360 21.64 -1.71 -17.92
C PHE A 360 21.49 -0.36 -18.62
N LYS A 361 22.57 0.42 -18.69
CA LYS A 361 22.60 1.70 -19.40
C LYS A 361 22.34 1.53 -20.89
N GLU A 362 22.99 0.57 -21.55
CA GLU A 362 22.77 0.29 -22.97
C GLU A 362 21.33 -0.20 -23.24
N ILE A 363 20.84 -1.12 -22.42
CA ILE A 363 19.46 -1.62 -22.50
C ILE A 363 18.44 -0.47 -22.36
N THR A 364 18.72 0.50 -21.48
CA THR A 364 17.81 1.61 -21.20
C THR A 364 17.93 2.75 -22.23
N ALA A 365 19.13 2.99 -22.75
CA ALA A 365 19.39 4.06 -23.72
C ALA A 365 18.58 3.91 -25.01
N GLU A 366 18.40 2.67 -25.49
CA GLU A 366 17.58 2.38 -26.67
C GLU A 366 16.10 2.73 -26.45
N ARG A 367 15.60 2.58 -25.22
CA ARG A 367 14.22 2.89 -24.84
C ARG A 367 13.95 4.40 -24.87
N ALA A 368 14.93 5.20 -24.41
CA ALA A 368 14.83 6.66 -24.42
C ALA A 368 14.87 7.27 -25.84
N MET A 369 15.65 6.68 -26.76
CA MET A 369 15.68 7.13 -28.16
C MET A 369 14.36 6.87 -28.89
N LYS A 370 13.76 5.69 -28.70
CA LYS A 370 12.48 5.31 -29.33
C LYS A 370 11.27 6.12 -28.81
N GLN A 371 11.32 6.63 -27.58
CA GLN A 371 10.27 7.52 -27.05
C GLN A 371 10.37 8.94 -27.63
N LYS A 372 11.58 9.46 -27.85
CA LYS A 372 11.78 10.76 -28.53
C LYS A 372 11.23 10.78 -29.96
N GLU A 373 11.33 9.67 -30.69
CA GLU A 373 10.79 9.57 -32.06
C GLU A 373 9.24 9.55 -32.11
N LYS A 374 8.58 9.12 -31.03
CA LYS A 374 7.11 9.05 -30.94
C LYS A 374 6.45 10.31 -30.39
N ALA A 375 7.22 11.23 -29.79
CA ALA A 375 6.69 12.50 -29.36
C ALA A 375 6.22 13.30 -30.60
N PRO A 376 5.00 13.87 -30.60
CA PRO A 376 4.53 14.66 -31.73
C PRO A 376 5.50 15.81 -31.96
N LYS A 377 5.95 15.96 -33.21
CA LYS A 377 6.70 17.13 -33.68
C LYS A 377 5.78 18.35 -33.64
N GLY A 378 5.51 18.88 -32.45
CA GLY A 378 5.05 20.25 -32.30
C GLY A 378 6.16 21.17 -32.78
N GLU A 379 5.79 22.20 -33.54
CA GLU A 379 6.69 23.21 -34.12
C GLU A 379 7.75 23.63 -33.08
N GLU A 380 9.00 23.27 -33.34
CA GLU A 380 10.14 23.77 -32.60
C GLU A 380 10.32 25.25 -33.00
N ASP A 381 9.76 26.16 -32.20
CA ASP A 381 10.13 27.57 -32.26
C ASP A 381 11.63 27.68 -31.92
N GLU A 382 12.46 28.02 -32.90
CA GLU A 382 13.93 28.04 -32.84
C GLU A 382 14.52 29.03 -31.80
N ASN A 383 13.70 29.66 -30.95
CA ASN A 383 14.14 30.63 -29.95
C ASN A 383 13.72 30.32 -28.51
N GLU A 384 13.08 29.18 -28.24
CA GLU A 384 12.91 28.72 -26.85
C GLU A 384 13.95 27.65 -26.52
N GLN A 385 14.78 27.95 -25.51
CA GLN A 385 15.62 26.95 -24.87
C GLN A 385 14.77 25.72 -24.53
N PRO A 386 15.24 24.50 -24.84
CA PRO A 386 14.40 23.30 -24.78
C PRO A 386 13.81 23.13 -23.39
N SER A 387 12.47 23.14 -23.32
CA SER A 387 11.70 22.92 -22.09
C SER A 387 12.20 21.67 -21.37
N PHE A 388 12.79 21.90 -20.20
CA PHE A 388 13.53 20.99 -19.33
C PHE A 388 12.71 19.83 -18.72
N SER A 389 11.57 19.48 -19.32
CA SER A 389 10.51 18.67 -18.72
C SER A 389 10.69 17.17 -18.96
N VAL A 390 11.17 16.78 -20.16
CA VAL A 390 11.32 15.35 -20.54
C VAL A 390 12.61 14.72 -19.97
N LEU A 391 13.60 15.52 -19.58
CA LEU A 391 14.83 15.02 -18.93
C LEU A 391 14.68 14.82 -17.41
N ARG A 392 13.68 15.44 -16.77
CA ARG A 392 13.34 15.14 -15.37
C ARG A 392 12.70 13.76 -15.20
N LEU A 393 12.05 13.25 -16.26
CA LEU A 393 11.41 11.92 -16.37
C LEU A 393 12.36 10.73 -16.11
N LEU A 394 13.67 10.99 -16.08
CA LEU A 394 14.71 9.95 -15.99
C LEU A 394 15.74 10.22 -14.87
N GLY A 395 15.50 11.19 -13.97
CA GLY A 395 16.44 11.49 -12.88
C GLY A 395 17.77 12.13 -13.30
N TYR A 396 17.88 12.64 -14.54
CA TYR A 396 19.10 13.31 -15.01
C TYR A 396 19.10 14.79 -14.60
N ARG A 397 19.89 15.15 -13.59
CA ARG A 397 20.37 16.53 -13.41
C ARG A 397 21.65 16.66 -14.22
N VAL A 398 21.60 17.35 -15.36
CA VAL A 398 22.80 17.64 -16.17
C VAL A 398 23.65 18.69 -15.44
N HIS A 399 24.67 18.22 -14.73
CA HIS A 399 25.89 18.98 -14.51
C HIS A 399 27.03 18.22 -15.18
N ASN A 400 27.90 18.97 -15.85
CA ASN A 400 28.88 18.47 -16.80
C ASN A 400 29.65 17.22 -16.33
N ASN A 401 29.75 16.27 -17.26
CA ASN A 401 30.75 15.20 -17.44
C ASN A 401 30.75 13.90 -16.63
N THR A 402 29.74 13.62 -15.80
CA THR A 402 29.49 12.22 -15.33
C THR A 402 27.99 11.99 -15.21
N ASN A 403 27.42 11.18 -16.09
CA ASN A 403 25.99 10.84 -16.06
C ASN A 403 25.71 9.91 -14.87
N PRO A 404 24.92 10.33 -13.85
CA PRO A 404 24.63 9.50 -12.70
C PRO A 404 23.73 8.32 -13.08
N VAL A 405 24.08 7.14 -12.58
CA VAL A 405 23.24 5.94 -12.67
C VAL A 405 22.50 5.84 -11.35
N TRP A 406 21.18 5.99 -11.41
CA TRP A 406 20.31 5.92 -10.26
C TRP A 406 19.72 4.52 -10.14
N ILE A 407 19.91 3.89 -8.99
CA ILE A 407 19.29 2.60 -8.67
C ILE A 407 18.38 2.82 -7.48
N ARG A 408 17.13 2.36 -7.60
CA ARG A 408 16.17 2.28 -6.49
C ARG A 408 16.10 0.83 -6.04
N VAL A 409 16.48 0.61 -4.77
CA VAL A 409 16.23 -0.67 -4.08
C VAL A 409 14.88 -0.52 -3.36
N PRO A 410 13.99 -1.51 -3.40
CA PRO A 410 12.76 -1.56 -2.60
C PRO A 410 12.99 -1.04 -1.16
N GLY A 411 12.18 -0.05 -0.73
CA GLY A 411 12.28 0.56 0.59
C GLY A 411 13.44 1.55 0.83
N ARG A 412 14.17 2.00 -0.20
CA ARG A 412 15.25 3.01 -0.06
C ARG A 412 15.08 4.20 -1.02
N GLN A 413 15.62 5.35 -0.62
CA GLN A 413 15.74 6.52 -1.50
C GLN A 413 16.65 6.22 -2.69
N TRP A 414 16.35 6.87 -3.82
CA TRP A 414 17.21 6.87 -5.01
C TRP A 414 18.66 7.17 -4.63
N LYS A 415 19.58 6.28 -5.02
CA LYS A 415 21.02 6.46 -4.78
C LYS A 415 21.75 6.56 -6.11
N ASP A 416 22.55 7.61 -6.26
CA ASP A 416 23.49 7.73 -7.38
C ASP A 416 24.70 6.83 -7.10
N VAL A 417 24.82 5.78 -7.89
CA VAL A 417 25.85 4.75 -7.71
C VAL A 417 27.16 5.13 -8.39
N THR A 418 27.17 6.18 -9.23
CA THR A 418 28.40 6.67 -9.89
C THR A 418 29.28 7.48 -8.94
N SER A 419 28.70 8.04 -7.88
CA SER A 419 29.41 8.80 -6.85
C SER A 419 30.39 7.97 -5.99
N HIS A 420 30.31 6.63 -6.05
CA HIS A 420 31.18 5.71 -5.32
C HIS A 420 32.34 5.12 -6.14
N GLU A 421 32.49 5.52 -7.40
CA GLU A 421 33.66 5.17 -8.22
C GLU A 421 34.90 6.01 -7.81
N LYS A 422 35.25 6.02 -6.51
CA LYS A 422 36.62 6.32 -6.12
C LYS A 422 37.45 5.11 -6.53
N LEU A 423 38.03 5.22 -7.73
CA LEU A 423 39.14 4.42 -8.23
C LEU A 423 40.06 3.98 -7.08
N LEU A 424 39.86 2.77 -6.57
CA LEU A 424 40.90 2.07 -5.85
C LEU A 424 41.94 1.69 -6.90
N THR A 425 42.98 2.51 -6.97
CA THR A 425 44.19 2.17 -7.70
C THR A 425 44.71 0.83 -7.15
N PRO A 426 45.17 -0.09 -8.01
CA PRO A 426 45.74 -1.35 -7.54
C PRO A 426 46.97 -1.02 -6.70
N GLN A 427 46.95 -1.39 -5.42
CA GLN A 427 48.20 -1.46 -4.65
C GLN A 427 49.09 -2.49 -5.34
N LYS A 428 50.22 -2.03 -5.86
CA LYS A 428 51.30 -2.88 -6.37
C LYS A 428 51.81 -3.80 -5.24
N PRO A 429 52.34 -4.98 -5.61
CA PRO A 429 52.52 -6.13 -4.71
C PRO A 429 53.42 -5.86 -3.50
#